data_AF-A0A1R1PCN1-F1
#
_entry.id   AF-A0A1R1PCN1-F1
#
_cell.length_a   1.000
_cell.length_b   1.000
_cell.length_c   1.000
_cell.angle_alpha   90.00
_cell.angle_beta   90.00
_cell.angle_gamma   90.00
#
_symmetry.space_group_name_H-M   'P 1'
#
loop_
_entity.id
_entity.type
_entity.pdbx_description
1 polymer ?
#
loop_
_entity_poly.entity_id
_entity_poly.type
_entity_poly.pdbx_seq_one_letter_code
_entity_poly.pdbx_strand_id
1 'polypeptide(L)'
;MYLGQMTTEKTSIQYYLKGIEIIKNQIQQTKVTENSEEGQNLKRKAADAYVSMTEIYLSDLCFEPDAEAKCEEYLKLAAEVDPNCPVVYQTLASVRMSQNNLEDAVLNLKKSVEMWQANPQLTPSYENRISLARLMIEAQLYDDCLTLLETLQREDDQYVDLWYLYGWIYYLVGSESQDKLEYFASAAECLEQALKVIKLGQYCDHDLASHCTQLLEEIYSLYPKDQLRKEIDDALPPSEESDMELN
;
A
#
# COMPACT_ATOMS: atom_id res chain seq x y z
N MET A 1 -13.60 -18.27 -5.95
CA MET A 1 -13.03 -16.91 -5.78
C MET A 1 -12.93 -16.17 -7.11
N TYR A 2 -12.36 -16.74 -8.18
CA TYR A 2 -12.22 -16.06 -9.49
C TYR A 2 -13.49 -15.42 -10.06
N LEU A 3 -14.66 -16.05 -9.95
CA LEU A 3 -15.92 -15.44 -10.42
C LEU A 3 -16.30 -14.17 -9.66
N GLY A 4 -15.95 -14.07 -8.37
CA GLY A 4 -16.10 -12.83 -7.61
C GLY A 4 -15.23 -11.72 -8.17
N GLN A 5 -13.96 -12.02 -8.45
CA GLN A 5 -13.00 -11.06 -9.02
C GLN A 5 -13.36 -10.57 -10.43
N MET A 6 -14.16 -11.33 -11.19
CA MET A 6 -14.55 -11.00 -12.55
C MET A 6 -15.94 -10.36 -12.66
N THR A 7 -16.62 -10.15 -11.53
CA THR A 7 -17.97 -9.56 -11.49
C THR A 7 -17.98 -8.37 -10.53
N THR A 8 -19.03 -7.54 -10.63
CA THR A 8 -19.13 -6.29 -9.87
C THR A 8 -20.24 -6.35 -8.81
N GLU A 9 -20.15 -5.45 -7.83
CA GLU A 9 -21.21 -5.17 -6.87
C GLU A 9 -21.71 -6.43 -6.11
N LYS A 10 -23.03 -6.51 -5.87
CA LYS A 10 -23.68 -7.60 -5.12
C LYS A 10 -23.51 -8.96 -5.79
N THR A 11 -23.28 -9.01 -7.10
CA THR A 11 -23.02 -10.27 -7.81
C THR A 11 -21.69 -10.88 -7.37
N SER A 12 -20.66 -10.04 -7.24
CA SER A 12 -19.35 -10.45 -6.73
C SER A 12 -19.45 -11.04 -5.32
N ILE A 13 -20.18 -10.36 -4.44
CA ILE A 13 -20.46 -10.81 -3.07
C ILE A 13 -21.07 -12.22 -3.05
N GLN A 14 -22.06 -12.50 -3.90
CA GLN A 14 -22.69 -13.83 -3.98
C GLN A 14 -21.70 -14.93 -4.38
N TYR A 15 -20.78 -14.64 -5.31
CA TYR A 15 -19.78 -15.61 -5.74
C TYR A 15 -18.72 -15.85 -4.67
N TYR A 16 -18.30 -14.82 -3.94
CA TYR A 16 -17.40 -14.98 -2.80
C TYR A 16 -18.04 -15.83 -1.70
N LEU A 17 -19.28 -15.53 -1.31
CA LEU A 17 -20.02 -16.30 -0.30
C LEU A 17 -20.11 -17.79 -0.67
N LYS A 18 -20.45 -18.11 -1.92
CA LYS A 18 -20.45 -19.51 -2.41
C LYS A 18 -19.07 -20.15 -2.35
N GLY A 19 -18.03 -19.40 -2.70
CA GLY A 19 -16.65 -19.86 -2.60
C GLY A 19 -16.25 -20.19 -1.16
N ILE A 20 -16.59 -19.32 -0.22
CA ILE A 20 -16.35 -19.51 1.21
C ILE A 20 -17.11 -20.74 1.75
N GLU A 21 -18.36 -20.93 1.33
CA GLU A 21 -19.16 -22.12 1.71
C GLU A 21 -18.48 -23.42 1.26
N ILE A 22 -17.98 -23.47 0.02
CA ILE A 22 -17.22 -24.63 -0.49
C ILE A 22 -15.96 -24.86 0.33
N ILE A 23 -15.21 -23.81 0.66
CA ILE A 23 -14.00 -23.91 1.49
C ILE A 23 -14.34 -24.45 2.89
N LYS A 24 -15.38 -23.91 3.55
CA LYS A 24 -15.82 -24.39 4.87
C LYS A 24 -16.20 -25.87 4.82
N ASN A 25 -16.90 -26.30 3.78
CA ASN A 25 -17.25 -27.70 3.58
C ASN A 25 -16.00 -28.57 3.35
N GLN A 26 -15.01 -28.11 2.60
CA GLN A 26 -13.75 -28.83 2.39
C GLN A 26 -12.96 -29.01 3.69
N ILE A 27 -12.88 -27.97 4.53
CA ILE A 27 -12.22 -28.05 5.84
C ILE A 27 -12.93 -29.09 6.73
N GLN A 28 -14.27 -29.10 6.73
CA GLN A 28 -15.06 -30.01 7.57
C GLN A 28 -15.08 -31.46 7.06
N GLN A 29 -15.24 -31.68 5.75
CA GLN A 29 -15.46 -33.02 5.18
C GLN A 29 -14.17 -33.82 5.01
N THR A 30 -13.05 -33.17 4.70
CA THR A 30 -11.85 -33.87 4.21
C THR A 30 -10.96 -34.40 5.35
N LYS A 31 -11.30 -34.18 6.63
CA LYS A 31 -10.37 -34.38 7.77
C LYS A 31 -8.99 -33.74 7.50
N VAL A 32 -8.93 -32.71 6.64
CA VAL A 32 -7.77 -31.84 6.52
C VAL A 32 -7.60 -31.29 7.92
N THR A 33 -6.56 -31.74 8.63
CA THR A 33 -6.30 -31.24 9.97
C THR A 33 -6.29 -29.72 9.84
N GLU A 34 -7.06 -29.01 10.65
CA GLU A 34 -7.16 -27.56 10.53
C GLU A 34 -5.79 -26.86 10.57
N ASN A 35 -4.81 -27.53 11.17
CA ASN A 35 -3.42 -27.09 11.30
C ASN A 35 -2.48 -27.62 10.19
N SER A 36 -3.00 -28.37 9.22
CA SER A 36 -2.22 -28.75 8.03
C SER A 36 -2.01 -27.54 7.14
N GLU A 37 -0.97 -27.59 6.32
CA GLU A 37 -0.65 -26.54 5.35
C GLU A 37 -1.81 -26.28 4.39
N GLU A 38 -2.47 -27.34 3.90
CA GLU A 38 -3.65 -27.23 3.05
C GLU A 38 -4.83 -26.56 3.78
N GLY A 39 -5.06 -26.93 5.04
CA GLY A 39 -6.09 -26.31 5.88
C GLY A 39 -5.85 -24.82 6.11
N GLN A 40 -4.60 -24.43 6.39
CA GLN A 40 -4.24 -23.03 6.56
C GLN A 40 -4.36 -22.24 5.24
N ASN A 41 -3.97 -22.83 4.11
CA ASN A 41 -4.10 -22.18 2.80
C ASN A 41 -5.59 -21.94 2.45
N LEU A 42 -6.47 -22.90 2.78
CA LEU A 42 -7.91 -22.74 2.64
C LEU A 42 -8.47 -21.63 3.56
N LYS A 43 -8.03 -21.56 4.82
CA LYS A 43 -8.39 -20.48 5.75
C LYS A 43 -7.96 -19.11 5.20
N ARG A 44 -6.72 -18.99 4.73
CA ARG A 44 -6.22 -17.74 4.12
C ARG A 44 -7.07 -17.30 2.94
N LYS A 45 -7.39 -18.20 2.00
CA LYS A 45 -8.27 -17.91 0.86
C LYS A 45 -9.66 -17.44 1.28
N ALA A 46 -10.19 -17.96 2.39
CA ALA A 46 -11.47 -17.50 2.91
C ALA A 46 -11.35 -16.11 3.57
N ALA A 47 -10.28 -15.84 4.30
CA ALA A 47 -10.00 -14.51 4.84
C ALA A 47 -9.82 -13.46 3.72
N ASP A 48 -9.05 -13.78 2.67
CA ASP A 48 -8.88 -12.93 1.50
C ASP A 48 -10.22 -12.62 0.81
N ALA A 49 -11.12 -13.61 0.73
CA ALA A 49 -12.45 -13.40 0.15
C ALA A 49 -13.31 -12.43 0.98
N TYR A 50 -13.26 -12.50 2.32
CA TYR A 50 -13.94 -11.52 3.17
C TYR A 50 -13.31 -10.13 3.06
N VAL A 51 -11.98 -10.04 2.91
CA VAL A 51 -11.29 -8.78 2.61
C VAL A 51 -11.80 -8.19 1.31
N SER A 52 -11.82 -8.96 0.21
CA SER A 52 -12.35 -8.47 -1.08
C SER A 52 -13.81 -8.04 -0.99
N MET A 53 -14.64 -8.78 -0.24
CA MET A 53 -16.03 -8.40 0.00
C MET A 53 -16.14 -7.08 0.77
N THR A 54 -15.25 -6.84 1.74
CA THR A 54 -15.18 -5.59 2.49
C THR A 54 -14.79 -4.42 1.58
N GLU A 55 -13.77 -4.61 0.74
CA GLU A 55 -13.33 -3.59 -0.22
C GLU A 55 -14.44 -3.18 -1.19
N ILE A 56 -15.26 -4.13 -1.65
CA ILE A 56 -16.45 -3.83 -2.48
C ILE A 56 -17.45 -2.93 -1.73
N TYR A 57 -17.62 -3.12 -0.42
CA TYR A 57 -18.48 -2.24 0.40
C TYR A 57 -17.82 -0.89 0.73
N LEU A 58 -16.50 -0.79 0.67
CA LEU A 58 -15.78 0.49 0.80
C LEU A 58 -15.75 1.28 -0.51
N SER A 59 -15.94 0.63 -1.66
CA SER A 59 -15.97 1.28 -2.98
C SER A 59 -17.37 1.23 -3.63
N ASP A 60 -17.68 0.15 -4.35
CA ASP A 60 -18.85 0.04 -5.25
C ASP A 60 -20.19 0.14 -4.50
N LEU A 61 -20.25 -0.40 -3.29
CA LEU A 61 -21.47 -0.48 -2.47
C LEU A 61 -21.44 0.47 -1.27
N CYS A 62 -20.58 1.49 -1.27
CA CYS A 62 -20.40 2.40 -0.13
C CYS A 62 -21.64 3.24 0.22
N PHE A 63 -22.59 3.38 -0.70
CA PHE A 63 -23.86 4.08 -0.48
C PHE A 63 -25.00 3.18 0.04
N GLU A 64 -24.77 1.87 0.19
CA GLU A 64 -25.79 0.98 0.76
C GLU A 64 -25.94 1.24 2.26
N PRO A 65 -27.17 1.22 2.80
CA PRO A 65 -27.43 1.57 4.20
C PRO A 65 -26.81 0.59 5.20
N ASP A 66 -26.47 -0.62 4.77
CA ASP A 66 -25.82 -1.65 5.58
C ASP A 66 -24.31 -1.81 5.30
N ALA A 67 -23.71 -0.93 4.48
CA ALA A 67 -22.32 -1.05 4.05
C ALA A 67 -21.34 -1.14 5.23
N GLU A 68 -21.45 -0.22 6.18
CA GLU A 68 -20.60 -0.22 7.38
C GLU A 68 -20.76 -1.51 8.20
N ALA A 69 -22.01 -1.93 8.44
CA ALA A 69 -22.29 -3.15 9.18
C ALA A 69 -21.73 -4.40 8.47
N LYS A 70 -21.75 -4.42 7.13
CA LYS A 70 -21.18 -5.48 6.31
C LYS A 70 -19.65 -5.51 6.38
N CYS A 71 -19.00 -4.36 6.35
CA CYS A 71 -17.55 -4.27 6.54
C CYS A 71 -17.12 -4.85 7.90
N GLU A 72 -17.79 -4.46 8.99
CA GLU A 72 -17.50 -5.01 10.33
C GLU A 72 -17.75 -6.52 10.41
N GLU A 73 -18.86 -7.00 9.84
CA GLU A 73 -19.21 -8.42 9.80
C GLU A 73 -18.12 -9.24 9.09
N TYR A 74 -17.73 -8.81 7.88
CA TYR A 74 -16.77 -9.55 7.07
C TYR A 74 -15.36 -9.50 7.64
N LEU A 75 -14.91 -8.37 8.16
CA LEU A 75 -13.58 -8.30 8.79
C LEU A 75 -13.50 -9.09 10.08
N LYS A 76 -14.58 -9.13 10.87
CA LYS A 76 -14.66 -10.02 12.03
C LYS A 76 -14.53 -11.48 11.59
N LEU A 77 -15.28 -11.90 10.57
CA LEU A 77 -15.19 -13.26 10.04
C LEU A 77 -13.81 -13.57 9.45
N ALA A 78 -13.17 -12.61 8.78
CA ALA A 78 -11.83 -12.77 8.24
C ALA A 78 -10.79 -13.01 9.35
N ALA A 79 -10.83 -12.20 10.41
CA ALA A 79 -9.93 -12.31 11.56
C ALA A 79 -10.17 -13.59 12.38
N GLU A 80 -11.40 -14.10 12.44
CA GLU A 80 -11.72 -15.38 13.07
C GLU A 80 -11.19 -16.58 12.26
N VAL A 81 -11.22 -16.48 10.92
CA VAL A 81 -10.79 -17.56 10.03
C VAL A 81 -9.26 -17.64 9.91
N ASP A 82 -8.60 -16.50 9.72
CA ASP A 82 -7.14 -16.40 9.70
C ASP A 82 -6.65 -15.21 10.56
N PRO A 83 -6.42 -15.43 11.87
CA PRO A 83 -5.93 -14.38 12.77
C PRO A 83 -4.55 -13.83 12.39
N ASN A 84 -3.81 -14.57 11.55
CA ASN A 84 -2.44 -14.29 11.15
C ASN A 84 -2.33 -13.69 9.74
N CYS A 85 -3.42 -13.17 9.17
CA CYS A 85 -3.39 -12.49 7.87
C CYS A 85 -3.15 -10.98 8.03
N PRO A 86 -2.00 -10.42 7.61
CA PRO A 86 -1.73 -8.99 7.78
C PRO A 86 -2.66 -8.09 6.98
N VAL A 87 -3.14 -8.58 5.83
CA VAL A 87 -4.04 -7.82 4.93
C VAL A 87 -5.38 -7.55 5.62
N VAL A 88 -5.88 -8.46 6.45
CA VAL A 88 -7.09 -8.23 7.25
C VAL A 88 -6.94 -7.00 8.14
N TYR A 89 -5.76 -6.80 8.74
CA TYR A 89 -5.49 -5.64 9.58
C TYR A 89 -5.29 -4.36 8.76
N GLN A 90 -4.78 -4.45 7.53
CA GLN A 90 -4.73 -3.30 6.60
C GLN A 90 -6.14 -2.85 6.23
N THR A 91 -7.04 -3.78 5.91
CA THR A 91 -8.44 -3.47 5.58
C THR A 91 -9.22 -2.98 6.82
N LEU A 92 -8.94 -3.52 8.01
CA LEU A 92 -9.46 -2.97 9.28
C LEU A 92 -9.05 -1.51 9.47
N ALA A 93 -7.80 -1.15 9.17
CA ALA A 93 -7.36 0.23 9.24
C ALA A 93 -8.13 1.13 8.26
N SER A 94 -8.35 0.68 7.03
CA SER A 94 -9.15 1.40 6.02
C SER A 94 -10.60 1.63 6.46
N VAL A 95 -11.24 0.62 7.08
CA VAL A 95 -12.58 0.78 7.67
C VAL A 95 -12.56 1.79 8.82
N ARG A 96 -11.57 1.73 9.70
CA ARG A 96 -11.43 2.67 10.83
C ARG A 96 -11.21 4.11 10.34
N MET A 97 -10.43 4.31 9.28
CA MET A 97 -10.28 5.63 8.62
C MET A 97 -11.61 6.15 8.10
N SER A 98 -12.39 5.31 7.40
CA SER A 98 -13.72 5.67 6.89
C SER A 98 -14.70 6.06 8.00
N GLN A 99 -14.50 5.53 9.21
CA GLN A 99 -15.26 5.86 10.41
C GLN A 99 -14.71 7.09 11.18
N ASN A 100 -13.71 7.78 10.64
CA ASN A 100 -12.98 8.86 11.32
C ASN A 100 -12.31 8.43 12.64
N ASN A 101 -11.95 7.16 12.77
CA ASN A 101 -11.26 6.61 13.93
C ASN A 101 -9.78 6.33 13.60
N LEU A 102 -9.01 7.41 13.50
CA LEU A 102 -7.61 7.35 13.07
C LEU A 102 -6.72 6.61 14.08
N GLU A 103 -6.99 6.72 15.38
CA GLU A 103 -6.21 6.06 16.44
C GLU A 103 -6.23 4.53 16.28
N ASP A 104 -7.42 3.95 16.09
CA ASP A 104 -7.56 2.52 15.84
C ASP A 104 -6.99 2.12 14.47
N ALA A 105 -7.07 2.98 13.46
CA ALA A 105 -6.47 2.71 12.16
C ALA A 105 -4.95 2.53 12.28
N VAL A 106 -4.28 3.47 12.97
CA VAL A 106 -2.82 3.40 13.23
C VAL A 106 -2.46 2.11 13.97
N LEU A 107 -3.24 1.72 14.98
CA LEU A 107 -2.99 0.47 15.72
C LEU A 107 -3.04 -0.76 14.80
N ASN A 108 -4.03 -0.81 13.89
CA ASN A 108 -4.17 -1.93 12.95
C ASN A 108 -3.07 -1.94 11.88
N LEU A 109 -2.64 -0.77 11.37
CA LEU A 109 -1.51 -0.68 10.44
C LEU A 109 -0.22 -1.22 11.08
N LYS A 110 0.09 -0.78 12.29
CA LYS A 110 1.28 -1.25 13.04
C LYS A 110 1.21 -2.75 13.29
N LYS A 111 0.06 -3.25 13.74
CA LYS A 111 -0.16 -4.69 13.93
C LYS A 111 0.08 -5.47 12.64
N SER A 112 -0.39 -4.98 11.49
CA SER A 112 -0.11 -5.62 10.20
C SER A 112 1.39 -5.73 9.96
N VAL A 113 2.14 -4.64 10.11
CA VAL A 113 3.60 -4.59 9.91
C VAL A 113 4.34 -5.55 10.84
N GLU A 114 4.04 -5.52 12.13
CA GLU A 114 4.66 -6.36 13.16
C GLU A 114 4.53 -7.86 12.84
N MET A 115 3.41 -8.29 12.26
CA MET A 115 3.15 -9.70 11.96
C MET A 115 4.14 -10.27 10.94
N TRP A 116 4.43 -9.53 9.86
CA TRP A 116 5.35 -10.01 8.83
C TRP A 116 6.81 -9.62 9.07
N GLN A 117 7.08 -8.65 9.95
CA GLN A 117 8.41 -8.48 10.54
C GLN A 117 8.78 -9.66 11.46
N ALA A 118 7.84 -10.13 12.28
CA ALA A 118 8.04 -11.29 13.15
C ALA A 118 8.07 -12.62 12.37
N ASN A 119 7.36 -12.69 11.24
CA ASN A 119 7.31 -13.87 10.40
C ASN A 119 7.31 -13.49 8.90
N PRO A 120 8.47 -13.52 8.23
CA PRO A 120 8.57 -13.18 6.81
C PRO A 120 7.69 -14.03 5.88
N GLN A 121 7.21 -15.20 6.31
CA GLN A 121 6.26 -16.03 5.54
C GLN A 121 4.85 -15.42 5.44
N LEU A 122 4.57 -14.39 6.26
CA LEU A 122 3.32 -13.63 6.22
C LEU A 122 3.43 -12.36 5.38
N THR A 123 4.59 -12.08 4.78
CA THR A 123 4.81 -10.86 3.98
C THR A 123 3.73 -10.75 2.90
N PRO A 124 2.93 -9.66 2.89
CA PRO A 124 1.93 -9.45 1.86
C PRO A 124 2.56 -9.30 0.47
N SER A 125 1.75 -9.44 -0.58
CA SER A 125 2.18 -9.15 -1.94
C SER A 125 2.73 -7.73 -2.05
N TYR A 126 3.54 -7.47 -3.09
CA TYR A 126 4.05 -6.14 -3.38
C TYR A 126 2.90 -5.12 -3.49
N GLU A 127 1.85 -5.46 -4.23
CA GLU A 127 0.64 -4.62 -4.39
C GLU A 127 -0.04 -4.31 -3.04
N ASN A 128 -0.22 -5.30 -2.16
CA ASN A 128 -0.81 -5.06 -0.85
C ASN A 128 0.09 -4.17 0.03
N ARG A 129 1.42 -4.24 -0.13
CA ARG A 129 2.35 -3.33 0.56
C ARG A 129 2.34 -1.92 -0.01
N ILE A 130 2.09 -1.75 -1.31
CA ILE A 130 1.81 -0.43 -1.91
C ILE A 130 0.50 0.15 -1.36
N SER A 131 -0.56 -0.66 -1.26
CA SER A 131 -1.81 -0.24 -0.62
C SER A 131 -1.62 0.13 0.85
N LEU A 132 -0.82 -0.63 1.60
CA LEU A 132 -0.42 -0.29 2.96
C LEU A 132 0.28 1.07 3.03
N ALA A 133 1.23 1.35 2.13
CA ALA A 133 1.92 2.65 2.08
C ALA A 133 0.93 3.82 1.90
N ARG A 134 -0.07 3.67 1.03
CA ARG A 134 -1.14 4.67 0.86
C ARG A 134 -1.91 4.92 2.16
N LEU A 135 -2.29 3.86 2.86
CA LEU A 135 -2.96 3.97 4.17
C LEU A 135 -2.06 4.64 5.22
N MET A 136 -0.76 4.32 5.23
CA MET A 136 0.19 4.94 6.15
C MET A 136 0.34 6.45 5.91
N ILE A 137 0.34 6.89 4.65
CA ILE A 137 0.33 8.32 4.29
C ILE A 137 -0.96 8.99 4.78
N GLU A 138 -2.12 8.38 4.55
CA GLU A 138 -3.40 8.91 5.05
C GLU A 138 -3.43 9.00 6.58
N ALA A 139 -2.75 8.07 7.26
CA ALA A 139 -2.54 8.09 8.70
C ALA A 139 -1.41 9.00 9.18
N GLN A 140 -0.75 9.74 8.28
CA GLN A 140 0.41 10.59 8.56
C GLN A 140 1.61 9.85 9.20
N LEU A 141 1.72 8.55 8.96
CA LEU A 141 2.84 7.70 9.39
C LEU A 141 3.98 7.77 8.37
N TYR A 142 4.48 8.99 8.09
CA TYR A 142 5.41 9.24 6.99
C TYR A 142 6.75 8.50 7.14
N ASP A 143 7.38 8.53 8.32
CA ASP A 143 8.68 7.89 8.56
C ASP A 143 8.61 6.36 8.43
N ASP A 144 7.58 5.76 9.04
CA ASP A 144 7.33 4.32 8.93
C ASP A 144 7.05 3.95 7.46
N CYS A 145 6.34 4.81 6.71
CA CYS A 145 6.04 4.60 5.30
C CYS A 145 7.29 4.68 4.43
N LEU A 146 8.18 5.65 4.66
CA LEU A 146 9.46 5.75 3.94
C LEU A 146 10.29 4.49 4.15
N THR A 147 10.34 3.96 5.38
CA THR A 147 11.01 2.69 5.70
C THR A 147 10.42 1.53 4.89
N LEU A 148 9.09 1.46 4.76
CA LEU A 148 8.42 0.46 3.94
C LEU A 148 8.78 0.62 2.45
N LEU A 149 8.71 1.84 1.91
CA LEU A 149 9.03 2.12 0.52
C LEU A 149 10.49 1.75 0.20
N GLU A 150 11.42 1.91 1.15
CA GLU A 150 12.82 1.51 0.93
C GLU A 150 12.96 0.01 0.72
N THR A 151 12.17 -0.79 1.44
CA THR A 151 12.15 -2.24 1.24
C THR A 151 11.57 -2.58 -0.13
N LEU A 152 10.52 -1.88 -0.56
CA LEU A 152 9.87 -2.08 -1.86
C LEU A 152 10.78 -1.66 -3.02
N GLN A 153 11.53 -0.56 -2.87
CA GLN A 153 12.48 -0.09 -3.88
C GLN A 153 13.60 -1.11 -4.13
N ARG A 154 14.09 -1.78 -3.08
CA ARG A 154 15.11 -2.84 -3.22
C ARG A 154 14.57 -4.08 -3.94
N GLU A 155 13.25 -4.31 -3.87
CA GLU A 155 12.60 -5.44 -4.55
C GLU A 155 12.27 -5.13 -6.00
N ASP A 156 11.71 -3.95 -6.27
CA ASP A 156 11.35 -3.47 -7.61
C ASP A 156 11.37 -1.93 -7.65
N ASP A 157 12.33 -1.37 -8.39
CA ASP A 157 12.50 0.07 -8.60
C ASP A 157 11.83 0.58 -9.89
N GLN A 158 11.10 -0.28 -10.60
CA GLN A 158 10.36 0.05 -11.82
C GLN A 158 8.86 0.25 -11.57
N TYR A 159 8.42 0.17 -10.32
CA TYR A 159 7.04 0.45 -9.96
C TYR A 159 6.80 1.97 -9.89
N VAL A 160 5.86 2.48 -10.69
CA VAL A 160 5.60 3.92 -10.78
C VAL A 160 5.07 4.48 -9.46
N ASP A 161 4.11 3.77 -8.85
CA ASP A 161 3.47 4.21 -7.61
C ASP A 161 4.47 4.34 -6.47
N LEU A 162 5.52 3.52 -6.44
CA LEU A 162 6.60 3.60 -5.44
C LEU A 162 7.23 4.99 -5.44
N TRP A 163 7.69 5.44 -6.61
CA TRP A 163 8.32 6.75 -6.78
C TRP A 163 7.36 7.91 -6.55
N TYR A 164 6.12 7.75 -6.98
CA TYR A 164 5.06 8.72 -6.69
C TYR A 164 4.83 8.87 -5.19
N LEU A 165 4.72 7.76 -4.44
CA LEU A 165 4.47 7.79 -3.00
C LEU A 165 5.64 8.42 -2.23
N TYR A 166 6.88 8.13 -2.62
CA TYR A 166 8.05 8.86 -2.10
C TYR A 166 7.94 10.37 -2.31
N GLY A 167 7.72 10.77 -3.57
CA GLY A 167 7.60 12.18 -3.94
C GLY A 167 6.46 12.88 -3.20
N TRP A 168 5.33 12.19 -3.03
CA TRP A 168 4.17 12.70 -2.31
C TRP A 168 4.46 12.90 -0.82
N ILE A 169 5.10 11.94 -0.15
CA ILE A 169 5.50 12.09 1.26
C ILE A 169 6.42 13.29 1.43
N TYR A 170 7.47 13.39 0.61
CA TYR A 170 8.41 14.51 0.70
C TYR A 170 7.74 15.86 0.40
N TYR A 171 6.81 15.91 -0.54
CA TYR A 171 6.02 17.11 -0.81
C TYR A 171 5.15 17.51 0.40
N LEU A 172 4.46 16.56 1.02
CA LEU A 172 3.63 16.81 2.20
C LEU A 172 4.47 17.32 3.38
N VAL A 173 5.57 16.63 3.69
CA VAL A 173 6.47 17.03 4.80
C VAL A 173 7.12 18.38 4.51
N GLY A 174 7.60 18.62 3.28
CA GLY A 174 8.19 19.89 2.87
C GLY A 174 7.21 21.06 2.90
N SER A 175 5.92 20.81 2.70
CA SER A 175 4.88 21.84 2.78
C SER A 175 4.72 22.39 4.21
N GLU A 176 4.93 21.54 5.21
CA GLU A 176 4.79 21.87 6.64
C GLU A 176 6.13 22.21 7.33
N SER A 177 7.26 21.77 6.76
CA SER A 177 8.59 21.95 7.34
C SER A 177 9.17 23.36 7.16
N GLN A 178 10.15 23.71 7.99
CA GLN A 178 10.99 24.91 7.82
C GLN A 178 12.06 24.70 6.73
N ASP A 179 12.57 23.47 6.61
CA ASP A 179 13.64 23.09 5.67
C ASP A 179 13.06 22.65 4.31
N LYS A 180 12.23 23.51 3.71
CA LYS A 180 11.45 23.18 2.50
C LYS A 180 12.31 22.78 1.30
N LEU A 181 13.50 23.35 1.18
CA LEU A 181 14.37 23.15 0.02
C LEU A 181 14.80 21.69 -0.10
N GLU A 182 15.28 21.09 0.98
CA GLU A 182 15.74 19.69 1.02
C GLU A 182 14.58 18.74 0.68
N TYR A 183 13.45 18.89 1.35
CA TYR A 183 12.27 18.06 1.10
C TYR A 183 11.74 18.20 -0.32
N PHE A 184 11.66 19.42 -0.87
CA PHE A 184 11.21 19.60 -2.24
C PHE A 184 12.24 19.15 -3.29
N ALA A 185 13.53 19.13 -2.96
CA ALA A 185 14.54 18.54 -3.83
C ALA A 185 14.34 17.02 -3.95
N SER A 186 14.20 16.33 -2.81
CA SER A 186 13.90 14.90 -2.76
C SER A 186 12.55 14.56 -3.39
N ALA A 187 11.53 15.39 -3.15
CA ALA A 187 10.22 15.24 -3.80
C ALA A 187 10.33 15.33 -5.33
N ALA A 188 11.02 16.35 -5.83
CA ALA A 188 11.20 16.56 -7.26
C ALA A 188 11.96 15.38 -7.90
N GLU A 189 13.03 14.89 -7.28
CA GLU A 189 13.79 13.74 -7.77
C GLU A 189 12.90 12.50 -7.94
N CYS A 190 12.13 12.17 -6.90
CA CYS A 190 11.24 11.01 -6.92
C CYS A 190 10.13 11.15 -7.97
N LEU A 191 9.52 12.34 -8.09
CA LEU A 191 8.47 12.59 -9.08
C LEU A 191 9.02 12.56 -10.53
N GLU A 192 10.23 13.07 -10.76
CA GLU A 192 10.90 12.96 -12.06
C GLU A 192 11.19 11.50 -12.42
N GLN A 193 11.62 10.71 -11.44
CA GLN A 193 11.86 9.28 -11.60
C GLN A 193 10.55 8.54 -11.91
N ALA A 194 9.44 8.86 -11.23
CA ALA A 194 8.11 8.33 -11.54
C ALA A 194 7.75 8.61 -13.01
N LEU A 195 7.88 9.86 -13.48
CA LEU A 195 7.61 10.23 -14.87
C LEU A 195 8.54 9.54 -15.87
N LYS A 196 9.80 9.28 -15.50
CA LYS A 196 10.75 8.54 -16.34
C LYS A 196 10.31 7.08 -16.51
N VAL A 197 9.93 6.42 -15.42
CA VAL A 197 9.43 5.03 -15.45
C VAL A 197 8.14 4.95 -16.28
N ILE A 198 7.21 5.90 -16.11
CA ILE A 198 5.98 5.99 -16.93
C ILE A 198 6.30 6.06 -18.42
N LYS A 199 7.30 6.86 -18.82
CA LYS A 199 7.70 7.01 -20.24
C LYS A 199 8.37 5.77 -20.81
N LEU A 200 9.08 5.00 -19.99
CA LEU A 200 9.77 3.77 -20.40
C LEU A 200 8.83 2.56 -20.45
N GLY A 201 7.79 2.56 -19.61
CA GLY A 201 6.77 1.51 -19.55
C GLY A 201 5.52 1.80 -20.39
N GLN A 202 4.62 0.82 -20.44
CA GLN A 202 3.23 1.01 -20.88
C GLN A 202 2.35 1.27 -19.64
N TYR A 203 2.61 2.36 -18.93
CA TYR A 203 1.80 2.71 -17.76
C TYR A 203 0.49 3.35 -18.23
N CYS A 204 -0.64 2.83 -17.75
CA CYS A 204 -1.98 3.16 -18.26
C CYS A 204 -2.70 4.25 -17.47
N ASP A 205 -2.19 4.66 -16.30
CA ASP A 205 -2.84 5.68 -15.48
C ASP A 205 -2.31 7.08 -15.84
N HIS A 206 -3.13 7.82 -16.58
CA HIS A 206 -2.85 9.18 -17.01
C HIS A 206 -3.04 10.23 -15.91
N ASP A 207 -3.82 9.92 -14.88
CA ASP A 207 -4.12 10.86 -13.80
C ASP A 207 -2.92 10.99 -12.86
N LEU A 208 -2.26 9.88 -12.54
CA LEU A 208 -1.04 9.90 -11.73
C LEU A 208 0.09 10.66 -12.42
N ALA A 209 0.29 10.47 -13.73
CA ALA A 209 1.29 11.23 -14.49
C ALA A 209 0.99 12.74 -14.50
N SER A 210 -0.29 13.11 -14.60
CA SER A 210 -0.75 14.49 -14.55
C SER A 210 -0.47 15.11 -13.18
N HIS A 211 -0.76 14.37 -12.10
CA HIS A 211 -0.48 14.84 -10.74
C HIS A 211 1.02 15.00 -10.47
N CYS A 212 1.87 14.06 -10.88
CA CYS A 212 3.33 14.22 -10.79
C CYS A 212 3.80 15.50 -11.48
N THR A 213 3.24 15.80 -12.67
CA THR A 213 3.59 17.00 -13.43
C THR A 213 3.15 18.27 -12.70
N GLN A 214 1.93 18.29 -12.15
CA GLN A 214 1.42 19.41 -11.36
C GLN A 214 2.31 19.69 -10.14
N LEU A 215 2.67 18.67 -9.37
CA LEU A 215 3.51 18.84 -8.18
C LEU A 215 4.89 19.37 -8.54
N LEU A 216 5.48 18.90 -9.64
CA LEU A 216 6.74 19.42 -10.14
C LEU A 216 6.63 20.89 -10.58
N GLU A 217 5.55 21.28 -11.25
CA GLU A 217 5.30 22.68 -11.61
C GLU A 217 5.18 23.57 -10.37
N GLU A 218 4.48 23.12 -9.34
CA GLU A 218 4.37 23.83 -8.06
C GLU A 218 5.74 23.98 -7.39
N ILE A 219 6.51 22.89 -7.27
CA ILE A 219 7.86 22.92 -6.70
C ILE A 219 8.77 23.87 -7.49
N TYR A 220 8.77 23.77 -8.83
CA TYR A 220 9.64 24.58 -9.69
C TYR A 220 9.25 26.05 -9.75
N SER A 221 8.00 26.39 -9.43
CA SER A 221 7.57 27.78 -9.26
C SER A 221 8.20 28.43 -8.02
N LEU A 222 8.50 27.63 -6.98
CA LEU A 222 9.11 28.09 -5.73
C LEU A 222 10.64 28.03 -5.80
N TYR A 223 11.19 26.95 -6.34
CA TYR A 223 12.62 26.67 -6.39
C TYR A 223 13.04 26.26 -7.80
N PRO A 224 13.88 27.05 -8.49
CA PRO A 224 14.35 26.68 -9.82
C PRO A 224 15.06 25.32 -9.81
N LYS A 225 14.88 24.56 -10.90
CA LYS A 225 15.43 23.21 -11.03
C LYS A 225 16.93 23.10 -10.75
N ASP A 226 17.71 24.09 -11.19
CA ASP A 226 19.17 24.11 -10.97
C ASP A 226 19.53 24.30 -9.49
N GLN A 227 18.68 24.97 -8.70
CA GLN A 227 18.87 25.10 -7.26
C GLN A 227 18.61 23.76 -6.56
N LEU A 228 17.50 23.09 -6.89
CA LEU A 228 17.15 21.79 -6.32
C LEU A 228 18.18 20.72 -6.64
N ARG A 229 18.74 20.72 -7.86
CA ARG A 229 19.81 19.81 -8.26
C ARG A 229 21.08 19.99 -7.43
N LYS A 230 21.48 21.23 -7.18
CA LYS A 230 22.65 21.51 -6.34
C LYS A 230 22.48 20.98 -4.92
N GLU A 231 21.28 21.10 -4.35
CA GLU A 231 20.99 20.56 -3.02
C GLU A 231 21.21 19.04 -2.97
N ILE A 232 20.75 18.32 -3.99
CA ILE A 232 20.94 16.86 -4.11
C ILE A 232 22.43 16.53 -4.29
N ASP A 233 23.13 17.26 -5.18
CA ASP A 233 24.55 17.05 -5.46
C ASP A 233 25.42 17.31 -4.22
N ASP A 234 25.10 18.36 -3.43
CA ASP A 234 25.83 18.72 -2.21
C ASP A 234 25.55 17.74 -1.05
N ALA A 235 24.42 17.03 -1.08
CA ALA A 235 24.07 15.98 -0.11
C ALA A 235 24.79 14.64 -0.39
N LEU A 236 25.30 14.43 -1.60
CA LEU A 236 26.07 13.23 -1.94
C LEU A 236 27.46 13.30 -1.28
N PRO A 237 27.95 12.19 -0.70
CA PRO A 237 29.33 12.15 -0.22
C PRO A 237 30.28 12.41 -1.40
N PRO A 238 31.40 13.14 -1.20
CA PRO A 238 32.35 13.40 -2.26
C PRO A 238 32.83 12.08 -2.86
N SER A 239 32.70 11.94 -4.18
CA SER A 239 33.11 10.75 -4.92
C SER A 239 34.58 10.42 -4.64
N GLU A 240 34.87 9.20 -4.18
CA GLU A 240 36.24 8.69 -3.93
C GLU A 240 37.10 8.51 -5.22
N GLU A 241 36.79 9.20 -6.31
CA GLU A 241 37.53 9.07 -7.58
C GLU A 241 38.74 10.01 -7.72
N SER A 242 39.13 10.76 -6.67
CA SER A 242 40.28 11.67 -6.75
C SER A 242 41.63 11.11 -6.28
N ASP A 243 41.73 9.82 -5.91
CA ASP A 243 42.98 9.24 -5.36
C ASP A 243 43.60 8.13 -6.24
N MET A 244 43.31 8.11 -7.55
CA MET A 244 43.99 7.25 -8.54
C MET A 244 44.82 8.01 -9.58
N GLU A 245 45.35 9.19 -9.25
CA GLU A 245 46.51 9.74 -9.95
C GLU A 245 47.61 10.08 -8.95
N LEU A 246 48.50 9.10 -8.70
CA LEU A 246 49.95 9.25 -8.49
C LEU A 246 50.52 7.94 -7.90
N ASN A 247 50.97 7.05 -8.78
CA ASN A 247 52.12 6.18 -8.56
C ASN A 247 52.75 5.78 -9.90
#